data_AF-A0A1S2P3G9-F1
#
_entry.id   AF-A0A1S2P3G9-F1
#
_cell.length_a   1.000
_cell.length_b   1.000
_cell.length_c   1.000
_cell.angle_alpha   90.00
_cell.angle_beta   90.00
_cell.angle_gamma   90.00
#
_symmetry.space_group_name_H-M   'P 1'
#
loop_
_entity.id
_entity.type
_entity.pdbx_description
1 polymer ?
#
loop_
_entity_poly.entity_id
_entity_poly.type
_entity_poly.pdbx_seq_one_letter_code
_entity_poly.pdbx_strand_id
1 'polypeptide(L)'
;MKDTGRSRRPAATAIPAAALALSLPFIASPSASASTQLPGNAAAKAEAVAGKARPVTDPRLVATEKKQEVLDKVAGQITEGLSESDRARIPGFTEIEVDPDHNSLRLHWKGSPPQRVQRILAHLPQGVTASVLPARYSKADLHAARNKLLRGGKPADLRVAGVSTPIHITSIGPAVDGSGLDITYADALGPHTAAPREPLAPAARKDRSLEVKALTDRLTGINTAASYKAPPTEAPTPTAPAKHPVSASPEVGVTNRQHDAAPWTGGSGLKNPTGGICSSGFGVKNYKGVNMLTTAAHCNGNDGLWRTYLGGDAVGSSDGLAISMTDDVQGIDLPEPQLSGALYDGTAMRLDYYAKPVSGWGHNNVGDYVCEDGANGGVHCNVQISKTDIGVTGENGVYRPIADLAYATSLTSDGIAGVNGDSGAPVFAGANNFTTDEARGTLTSFDRTVNCPADESVSTVTDGWQRTPWCFKGLYYVPIYQTLQDMNWTLVTS
;
A
#
# COMPACT_ATOMS: atom_id res chain seq x y z
N MET A 1 -63.69 -7.25 -13.90
CA MET A 1 -63.32 -5.82 -13.95
C MET A 1 -62.04 -5.73 -14.76
N LYS A 2 -62.14 -5.53 -16.08
CA LYS A 2 -61.99 -4.26 -16.81
C LYS A 2 -60.58 -3.65 -16.70
N ASP A 3 -59.93 -3.67 -17.86
CA ASP A 3 -58.78 -2.89 -18.35
C ASP A 3 -58.48 -1.56 -17.65
N THR A 4 -57.19 -1.21 -17.58
CA THR A 4 -56.58 -0.26 -18.53
C THR A 4 -55.08 -0.09 -18.28
N GLY A 5 -54.27 -0.38 -19.30
CA GLY A 5 -52.87 0.02 -19.38
C GLY A 5 -52.70 1.47 -19.83
N ARG A 6 -51.52 2.04 -19.58
CA ARG A 6 -51.04 3.18 -20.37
C ARG A 6 -49.51 3.21 -20.46
N SER A 7 -49.06 2.80 -21.64
CA SER A 7 -47.73 3.06 -22.20
C SER A 7 -47.51 4.56 -22.40
N ARG A 8 -46.30 5.04 -22.14
CA ARG A 8 -45.80 6.32 -22.67
C ARG A 8 -44.45 6.09 -23.37
N ARG A 9 -44.45 6.38 -24.67
CA ARG A 9 -43.29 6.48 -25.56
C ARG A 9 -42.73 7.92 -25.57
N PRO A 10 -41.49 8.11 -26.06
CA PRO A 10 -40.72 9.34 -25.88
C PRO A 10 -41.07 10.42 -26.92
N ALA A 11 -40.87 11.67 -26.53
CA ALA A 11 -40.94 12.81 -27.45
C ALA A 11 -39.53 13.09 -28.00
N ALA A 12 -39.35 12.83 -29.29
CA ALA A 12 -38.26 13.37 -30.09
C ALA A 12 -38.57 14.84 -30.41
N THR A 13 -37.57 15.71 -30.27
CA THR A 13 -37.60 17.07 -30.84
C THR A 13 -36.40 17.20 -31.75
N ALA A 14 -36.68 17.55 -33.01
CA ALA A 14 -35.71 17.81 -34.06
C ALA A 14 -36.05 19.18 -34.65
N ILE A 15 -35.07 20.10 -34.73
CA ILE A 15 -35.01 21.25 -35.68
C ILE A 15 -33.51 21.71 -35.75
N PRO A 16 -33.05 22.49 -36.75
CA PRO A 16 -32.58 22.06 -38.06
C PRO A 16 -31.13 22.48 -38.43
N ALA A 17 -30.73 21.98 -39.60
CA ALA A 17 -29.68 22.36 -40.55
C ALA A 17 -28.87 23.67 -40.38
N ALA A 18 -27.54 23.47 -40.37
CA ALA A 18 -26.52 24.00 -41.29
C ALA A 18 -26.51 25.48 -41.71
N ALA A 19 -25.38 26.14 -41.45
CA ALA A 19 -24.73 27.07 -42.38
C ALA A 19 -23.19 26.93 -42.28
N LEU A 20 -22.58 26.60 -43.43
CA LEU A 20 -21.13 26.66 -43.66
C LEU A 20 -20.65 28.11 -43.65
N ALA A 21 -19.48 28.36 -43.06
CA ALA A 21 -18.54 29.37 -43.53
C ALA A 21 -17.10 28.95 -43.19
N LEU A 22 -16.30 28.73 -44.23
CA LEU A 22 -14.86 28.54 -44.16
C LEU A 22 -14.16 29.86 -43.79
N SER A 23 -13.15 29.80 -42.93
CA SER A 23 -11.88 30.52 -43.14
C SER A 23 -10.77 29.99 -42.20
N LEU A 24 -9.66 29.60 -42.81
CA LEU A 24 -8.29 29.45 -42.27
C LEU A 24 -7.39 30.26 -43.24
N PRO A 25 -6.13 30.60 -42.94
CA PRO A 25 -5.40 30.63 -41.66
C PRO A 25 -4.74 32.01 -41.41
N PHE A 26 -4.27 32.28 -40.18
CA PHE A 26 -3.16 33.22 -39.99
C PHE A 26 -2.07 32.59 -39.13
N ILE A 27 -0.93 32.39 -39.79
CA ILE A 27 0.37 32.04 -39.24
C ILE A 27 0.98 33.33 -38.69
N ALA A 28 1.38 33.35 -37.41
CA ALA A 28 2.36 34.30 -36.92
C ALA A 28 3.01 33.82 -35.61
N SER A 29 4.27 33.42 -35.71
CA SER A 29 5.35 33.55 -34.71
C SER A 29 6.66 33.33 -35.49
N PRO A 30 7.82 33.92 -35.13
CA PRO A 30 8.19 34.38 -33.78
C PRO A 30 8.89 35.76 -33.73
N SER A 31 8.93 36.37 -32.55
CA SER A 31 9.94 37.39 -32.23
C SER A 31 10.72 36.93 -31.01
N ALA A 32 11.92 36.41 -31.28
CA ALA A 32 12.94 36.16 -30.28
C ALA A 32 13.32 37.48 -29.60
N SER A 33 13.21 37.54 -28.28
CA SER A 33 13.97 38.48 -27.46
C SER A 33 14.95 37.67 -26.63
N ALA A 34 16.20 37.69 -27.08
CA ALA A 34 17.33 37.26 -26.29
C ALA A 34 17.47 38.22 -25.10
N SER A 35 17.31 37.70 -23.89
CA SER A 35 17.77 38.39 -22.69
C SER A 35 18.95 37.61 -22.13
N THR A 36 20.08 38.29 -22.07
CA THR A 36 21.39 37.82 -21.65
C THR A 36 21.35 37.32 -20.20
N GLN A 37 21.77 36.07 -20.04
CA GLN A 37 21.95 35.37 -18.78
C GLN A 37 23.26 35.85 -18.12
N LEU A 38 23.17 36.38 -16.89
CA LEU A 38 24.31 36.52 -15.99
C LEU A 38 24.41 35.25 -15.13
N PRO A 39 25.58 34.58 -15.06
CA PRO A 39 25.74 33.35 -14.29
C PRO A 39 26.07 33.67 -12.83
N GLY A 40 25.30 33.13 -11.88
CA GLY A 40 25.63 33.28 -10.47
C GLY A 40 24.73 32.50 -9.52
N ASN A 41 25.26 31.39 -9.00
CA ASN A 41 24.94 30.80 -7.69
C ASN A 41 23.64 29.99 -7.47
N ALA A 42 22.79 29.73 -8.47
CA ALA A 42 21.64 28.82 -8.30
C ALA A 42 21.97 27.33 -8.54
N ALA A 43 22.91 27.01 -9.43
CA ALA A 43 23.23 25.63 -9.81
C ALA A 43 23.88 24.81 -8.68
N ALA A 44 24.64 25.46 -7.78
CA ALA A 44 25.35 24.76 -6.70
C ALA A 44 24.45 24.34 -5.51
N LYS A 45 23.17 24.75 -5.48
CA LYS A 45 22.21 24.31 -4.46
C LYS A 45 21.21 23.27 -4.95
N ALA A 46 21.07 23.07 -6.26
CA ALA A 46 20.20 22.03 -6.82
C ALA A 46 20.84 20.64 -6.72
N GLU A 47 22.17 20.52 -6.80
CA GLU A 47 22.87 19.24 -6.62
C GLU A 47 22.86 18.72 -5.17
N ALA A 48 22.56 19.57 -4.18
CA ALA A 48 22.58 19.20 -2.77
C ALA A 48 21.25 18.63 -2.24
N VAL A 49 20.17 18.69 -3.04
CA VAL A 49 18.83 18.17 -2.67
C VAL A 49 18.49 16.86 -3.40
N ALA A 50 19.33 16.43 -4.34
CA ALA A 50 19.33 15.06 -4.84
C ALA A 50 19.91 14.13 -3.75
N GLY A 51 19.06 13.78 -2.78
CA GLY A 51 19.34 12.72 -1.83
C GLY A 51 19.86 11.52 -2.60
N LYS A 52 21.01 10.99 -2.17
CA LYS A 52 21.68 9.86 -2.82
C LYS A 52 20.71 8.69 -2.87
N ALA A 53 19.98 8.52 -3.96
CA ALA A 53 19.40 7.25 -4.34
C ALA A 53 20.58 6.27 -4.36
N ARG A 54 20.72 5.47 -3.29
CA ARG A 54 21.82 4.51 -3.20
C ARG A 54 21.66 3.57 -4.37
N PRO A 55 22.74 3.35 -5.15
CA PRO A 55 22.59 2.65 -6.40
C PRO A 55 22.15 1.22 -6.09
N VAL A 56 21.04 0.84 -6.72
CA VAL A 56 20.46 -0.50 -6.89
C VAL A 56 21.49 -1.55 -7.34
N THR A 57 22.71 -1.12 -7.62
CA THR A 57 23.88 -1.94 -7.96
C THR A 57 24.68 -2.48 -6.77
N ASP A 58 24.21 -2.37 -5.51
CA ASP A 58 24.90 -3.04 -4.39
C ASP A 58 24.86 -4.57 -4.63
N PRO A 59 26.01 -5.23 -4.87
CA PRO A 59 26.03 -6.66 -5.16
C PRO A 59 25.43 -7.51 -4.04
N ARG A 60 25.39 -7.01 -2.79
CA ARG A 60 24.76 -7.70 -1.67
C ARG A 60 23.24 -7.75 -1.82
N LEU A 61 22.62 -6.62 -2.17
CA LEU A 61 21.16 -6.56 -2.36
C LEU A 61 20.72 -7.41 -3.56
N VAL A 62 21.48 -7.36 -4.66
CA VAL A 62 21.26 -8.25 -5.82
C VAL A 62 21.41 -9.73 -5.45
N ALA A 63 22.36 -10.07 -4.59
CA ALA A 63 22.50 -11.45 -4.12
C ALA A 63 21.33 -11.87 -3.22
N THR A 64 20.82 -10.98 -2.37
CA THR A 64 19.66 -11.23 -1.51
C THR A 64 18.38 -11.41 -2.35
N GLU A 65 18.15 -10.54 -3.34
CA GLU A 65 17.01 -10.63 -4.27
C GLU A 65 17.00 -11.98 -5.01
N LYS A 66 18.10 -12.40 -5.62
CA LYS A 66 18.20 -13.72 -6.27
C LYS A 66 17.89 -14.90 -5.35
N LYS A 67 18.33 -14.82 -4.09
CA LYS A 67 18.01 -15.87 -3.11
C LYS A 67 16.52 -15.84 -2.79
N GLN A 68 15.93 -14.67 -2.60
CA GLN A 68 14.49 -14.51 -2.39
C GLN A 68 13.68 -15.10 -3.55
N GLU A 69 14.00 -14.80 -4.80
CA GLU A 69 13.32 -15.39 -5.97
C GLU A 69 13.31 -16.94 -5.93
N VAL A 70 14.43 -17.54 -5.53
CA VAL A 70 14.54 -19.00 -5.38
C VAL A 70 13.69 -19.51 -4.22
N LEU A 71 13.74 -18.85 -3.07
CA LEU A 71 12.96 -19.22 -1.88
C LEU A 71 11.45 -19.06 -2.13
N ASP A 72 11.02 -17.99 -2.80
CA ASP A 72 9.63 -17.73 -3.19
C ASP A 72 9.10 -18.80 -4.13
N LYS A 73 9.91 -19.26 -5.07
CA LYS A 73 9.53 -20.37 -5.95
C LYS A 73 9.31 -21.66 -5.16
N VAL A 74 10.18 -21.96 -4.18
CA VAL A 74 10.02 -23.12 -3.30
C VAL A 74 8.79 -22.96 -2.40
N ALA A 75 8.58 -21.76 -1.85
CA ALA A 75 7.42 -21.42 -1.03
C ALA A 75 6.12 -21.61 -1.82
N GLY A 76 6.04 -21.06 -3.03
CA GLY A 76 4.89 -21.23 -3.94
C GLY A 76 4.62 -22.69 -4.30
N GLN A 77 5.66 -23.52 -4.45
CA GLN A 77 5.48 -24.95 -4.57
C GLN A 77 4.89 -25.54 -3.28
N ILE A 78 5.42 -25.23 -2.10
CA ILE A 78 4.89 -25.75 -0.82
C ILE A 78 3.43 -25.35 -0.63
N THR A 79 3.09 -24.10 -0.95
CA THR A 79 1.76 -23.50 -0.74
C THR A 79 0.78 -23.68 -1.91
N GLU A 80 1.19 -24.42 -2.95
CA GLU A 80 0.36 -24.70 -4.13
C GLU A 80 -0.07 -23.44 -4.91
N GLY A 81 0.67 -22.33 -4.76
CA GLY A 81 0.31 -21.03 -5.33
C GLY A 81 -0.98 -20.46 -4.76
N LEU A 82 -1.39 -20.89 -3.56
CA LEU A 82 -2.54 -20.30 -2.86
C LEU A 82 -2.16 -18.94 -2.27
N SER A 83 -3.14 -18.03 -2.26
CA SER A 83 -3.03 -16.76 -1.55
C SER A 83 -2.70 -16.97 -0.08
N GLU A 84 -2.17 -15.92 0.53
CA GLU A 84 -1.78 -15.88 1.93
C GLU A 84 -2.93 -16.37 2.82
N SER A 85 -4.16 -15.94 2.55
CA SER A 85 -5.37 -16.38 3.26
C SER A 85 -5.81 -17.80 2.88
N ASP A 86 -5.79 -18.17 1.59
CA ASP A 86 -6.25 -19.49 1.12
C ASP A 86 -5.31 -20.64 1.49
N ARG A 87 -4.07 -20.36 1.91
CA ARG A 87 -3.16 -21.36 2.51
C ARG A 87 -3.79 -22.08 3.72
N ALA A 88 -4.85 -21.53 4.32
CA ALA A 88 -5.67 -22.22 5.32
C ALA A 88 -6.30 -23.54 4.82
N ARG A 89 -6.40 -23.74 3.50
CA ARG A 89 -6.89 -24.99 2.89
C ARG A 89 -5.87 -26.13 2.95
N ILE A 90 -4.60 -25.82 3.19
CA ILE A 90 -3.53 -26.82 3.25
C ILE A 90 -3.56 -27.51 4.63
N PRO A 91 -3.77 -28.84 4.70
CA PRO A 91 -3.92 -29.53 5.98
C PRO A 91 -2.70 -29.39 6.91
N GLY A 92 -2.93 -28.77 8.07
CA GLY A 92 -1.90 -28.58 9.10
C GLY A 92 -0.93 -27.43 8.84
N PHE A 93 -0.93 -26.81 7.66
CA PHE A 93 -0.08 -25.66 7.38
C PHE A 93 -0.42 -24.51 8.32
N THR A 94 0.60 -23.82 8.83
CA THR A 94 0.45 -22.62 9.65
C THR A 94 1.00 -21.42 8.91
N GLU A 95 2.31 -21.40 8.67
CA GLU A 95 2.97 -20.31 7.94
C GLU A 95 4.31 -20.79 7.36
N ILE A 96 4.82 -20.03 6.40
CA ILE A 96 6.18 -20.18 5.89
C ILE A 96 6.96 -18.88 6.08
N GLU A 97 8.14 -18.99 6.66
CA GLU A 97 9.12 -17.92 6.72
C GLU A 97 10.24 -18.23 5.73
N VAL A 98 10.55 -17.27 4.87
CA VAL A 98 11.76 -17.28 4.04
C VAL A 98 12.85 -16.47 4.74
N ASP A 99 14.09 -16.85 4.51
CA ASP A 99 15.26 -16.12 5.01
C ASP A 99 16.28 -16.02 3.87
N PRO A 100 16.15 -14.98 3.03
CA PRO A 100 17.07 -14.74 1.91
C PRO A 100 18.53 -14.55 2.37
N ASP A 101 18.76 -14.04 3.58
CA ASP A 101 20.13 -13.80 4.06
C ASP A 101 20.87 -15.14 4.28
N HIS A 102 20.18 -16.12 4.86
CA HIS A 102 20.71 -17.46 5.13
C HIS A 102 20.33 -18.53 4.08
N ASN A 103 19.60 -18.14 3.02
CA ASN A 103 19.09 -19.05 1.98
C ASN A 103 18.31 -20.24 2.57
N SER A 104 17.38 -19.96 3.48
CA SER A 104 16.65 -20.98 4.23
C SER A 104 15.15 -20.74 4.33
N LEU A 105 14.38 -21.80 4.57
CA LEU A 105 12.95 -21.73 4.87
C LEU A 105 12.65 -22.33 6.26
N ARG A 106 11.70 -21.72 6.98
CA ARG A 106 11.10 -22.30 8.19
C ARG A 106 9.62 -22.50 7.94
N LEU A 107 9.18 -23.75 7.96
CA LEU A 107 7.78 -24.12 7.78
C LEU A 107 7.18 -24.42 9.15
N HIS A 108 6.14 -23.69 9.53
CA HIS A 108 5.37 -23.97 10.73
C HIS A 108 4.21 -24.90 10.39
N TRP A 109 4.14 -26.06 11.05
CA TRP A 109 3.16 -27.10 10.73
C TRP A 109 2.57 -27.76 11.97
N LYS A 110 1.24 -27.85 12.03
CA LYS A 110 0.52 -28.65 13.00
C LYS A 110 0.48 -30.12 12.53
N GLY A 111 1.25 -30.96 13.21
CA GLY A 111 1.43 -32.37 12.83
C GLY A 111 2.44 -32.55 11.69
N SER A 112 2.33 -33.65 10.95
CA SER A 112 3.27 -33.97 9.86
C SER A 112 2.86 -33.30 8.55
N PRO A 113 3.80 -32.67 7.82
CA PRO A 113 3.53 -32.16 6.48
C PRO A 113 3.08 -33.28 5.53
N PRO A 114 2.19 -33.00 4.54
CA PRO A 114 1.80 -33.97 3.52
C PRO A 114 2.99 -34.52 2.74
N GLN A 115 2.89 -35.74 2.21
CA GLN A 115 3.95 -36.40 1.44
C GLN A 115 4.44 -35.56 0.24
N ARG A 116 3.55 -34.76 -0.37
CA ARG A 116 3.91 -33.78 -1.40
C ARG A 116 4.96 -32.78 -0.90
N VAL A 117 4.72 -32.16 0.25
CA VAL A 117 5.64 -31.20 0.87
C VAL A 117 6.94 -31.89 1.25
N GLN A 118 6.88 -33.07 1.88
CA GLN A 118 8.08 -33.84 2.21
C GLN A 118 8.96 -34.13 0.99
N ARG A 119 8.36 -34.45 -0.16
CA ARG A 119 9.10 -34.67 -1.42
C ARG A 119 9.77 -33.39 -1.92
N ILE A 120 9.13 -32.23 -1.80
CA ILE A 120 9.73 -30.93 -2.16
C ILE A 120 10.95 -30.67 -1.27
N LEU A 121 10.81 -30.85 0.04
CA LEU A 121 11.88 -30.64 1.01
C LEU A 121 13.07 -31.59 0.80
N ALA A 122 12.83 -32.81 0.28
CA ALA A 122 13.88 -33.76 -0.06
C ALA A 122 14.67 -33.39 -1.35
N HIS A 123 14.16 -32.47 -2.17
CA HIS A 123 14.73 -32.09 -3.47
C HIS A 123 14.88 -30.56 -3.59
N LEU A 124 15.31 -29.90 -2.52
CA LEU A 124 15.55 -28.46 -2.54
C LEU A 124 16.68 -28.09 -3.51
N PRO A 125 16.64 -26.90 -4.12
CA PRO A 125 17.74 -26.38 -4.92
C PRO A 125 19.07 -26.36 -4.15
N GLN A 126 20.19 -26.45 -4.87
CA GLN A 126 21.51 -26.44 -4.24
C GLN A 126 21.71 -25.19 -3.36
N GLY A 127 22.15 -25.43 -2.13
CA GLY A 127 22.42 -24.38 -1.14
C GLY A 127 21.18 -23.89 -0.38
N VAL A 128 19.97 -24.28 -0.77
CA VAL A 128 18.73 -23.98 -0.03
C VAL A 128 18.55 -25.00 1.08
N THR A 129 18.21 -24.51 2.27
CA THR A 129 17.87 -25.38 3.42
C THR A 129 16.45 -25.13 3.88
N ALA A 130 15.84 -26.11 4.54
CA ALA A 130 14.52 -25.93 5.14
C ALA A 130 14.39 -26.70 6.44
N SER A 131 13.61 -26.15 7.36
CA SER A 131 13.23 -26.83 8.60
C SER A 131 11.71 -26.83 8.76
N VAL A 132 11.18 -27.92 9.30
CA VAL A 132 9.77 -28.02 9.70
C VAL A 132 9.70 -27.89 11.22
N LEU A 133 9.06 -26.82 11.68
CA LEU A 133 8.88 -26.50 13.08
C LEU A 133 7.45 -26.87 13.50
N PRO A 134 7.28 -27.47 14.69
CA PRO A 134 5.95 -27.81 15.18
C PRO A 134 5.16 -26.55 15.53
N ALA A 135 3.96 -26.44 14.98
CA ALA A 135 2.99 -25.40 15.31
C ALA A 135 1.86 -25.97 16.17
N ARG A 136 1.35 -25.16 17.10
CA ARG A 136 0.22 -25.56 17.95
C ARG A 136 -1.10 -25.55 17.18
N TYR A 137 -1.28 -24.58 16.29
CA TYR A 137 -2.49 -24.35 15.53
C TYR A 137 -2.16 -24.29 14.04
N SER A 138 -3.01 -24.88 13.20
CA SER A 138 -2.95 -24.65 11.75
C SER A 138 -3.53 -23.28 11.40
N LYS A 139 -3.27 -22.79 10.19
CA LYS A 139 -3.84 -21.54 9.67
C LYS A 139 -5.37 -21.58 9.66
N ALA A 140 -5.97 -22.73 9.35
CA ALA A 140 -7.41 -22.95 9.49
C ALA A 140 -7.92 -22.79 10.93
N ASP A 141 -7.21 -23.32 11.93
CA ASP A 141 -7.57 -23.15 13.35
C ASP A 141 -7.51 -21.67 13.73
N LEU A 142 -6.46 -20.96 13.29
CA LEU A 142 -6.24 -19.54 13.57
C LEU A 142 -7.30 -18.66 12.89
N HIS A 143 -7.72 -18.96 11.66
CA HIS A 143 -8.84 -18.30 10.99
C HIS A 143 -10.15 -18.51 11.73
N ALA A 144 -10.44 -19.75 12.13
CA ALA A 144 -11.64 -20.06 12.89
C ALA A 144 -11.68 -19.30 14.22
N ALA A 145 -10.53 -19.17 14.90
CA ALA A 145 -10.40 -18.37 16.10
C ALA A 145 -10.58 -16.86 15.83
N ARG A 146 -9.94 -16.31 14.79
CA ARG A 146 -10.08 -14.92 14.35
C ARG A 146 -11.56 -14.59 14.12
N ASN A 147 -12.28 -15.45 13.43
CA ASN A 147 -13.70 -15.25 13.10
C ASN A 147 -14.62 -15.15 14.34
N LYS A 148 -14.24 -15.75 15.47
CA LYS A 148 -14.99 -15.60 16.74
C LYS A 148 -14.88 -14.21 17.34
N LEU A 149 -13.87 -13.43 16.95
CA LEU A 149 -13.69 -12.03 17.34
C LEU A 149 -14.35 -11.06 16.35
N LEU A 150 -14.97 -11.55 15.29
CA LEU A 150 -15.65 -10.73 14.29
C LEU A 150 -17.17 -10.76 14.47
N ARG A 151 -17.83 -9.64 14.17
CA ARG A 151 -19.29 -9.52 14.02
C ARG A 151 -19.57 -8.80 12.70
N GLY A 152 -20.32 -9.45 11.80
CA GLY A 152 -20.59 -8.90 10.47
C GLY A 152 -19.33 -8.64 9.64
N GLY A 153 -18.29 -9.48 9.82
CA GLY A 153 -17.01 -9.34 9.11
C GLY A 153 -16.06 -8.27 9.66
N LYS A 154 -16.41 -7.59 10.76
CA LYS A 154 -15.58 -6.55 11.40
C LYS A 154 -15.23 -6.94 12.84
N PRO A 155 -14.11 -6.46 13.40
CA PRO A 155 -13.77 -6.76 14.79
C PRO A 155 -14.86 -6.29 15.75
N ALA A 156 -15.25 -7.18 16.66
CA ALA A 156 -16.22 -6.89 17.68
C ALA A 156 -15.60 -6.06 18.80
N ASP A 157 -16.34 -5.07 19.28
CA ASP A 157 -16.00 -4.34 20.49
C ASP A 157 -15.90 -5.29 21.68
N LEU A 158 -14.77 -5.24 22.37
CA LEU A 158 -14.53 -6.04 23.55
C LEU A 158 -14.96 -5.26 24.81
N ARG A 159 -15.69 -5.94 25.70
CA ARG A 159 -16.08 -5.40 27.00
C ARG A 159 -15.22 -6.05 28.08
N VAL A 160 -14.33 -5.25 28.66
CA VAL A 160 -13.50 -5.65 29.80
C VAL A 160 -14.13 -5.11 31.09
N ALA A 161 -14.19 -5.94 32.13
CA ALA A 161 -14.80 -5.56 33.40
C ALA A 161 -14.07 -4.36 34.03
N GLY A 162 -14.82 -3.41 34.60
CA GLY A 162 -14.24 -2.20 35.19
C GLY A 162 -13.83 -1.13 34.17
N VAL A 163 -13.99 -1.38 32.87
CA VAL A 163 -13.71 -0.41 31.80
C VAL A 163 -15.02 0.17 31.27
N SER A 164 -15.18 1.49 31.39
CA SER A 164 -16.40 2.18 30.94
C SER A 164 -16.52 2.21 29.41
N THR A 165 -15.40 2.29 28.70
CA THR A 165 -15.34 2.33 27.24
C THR A 165 -15.07 0.96 26.65
N PRO A 166 -15.75 0.58 25.55
CA PRO A 166 -15.37 -0.60 24.81
C PRO A 166 -13.91 -0.50 24.32
N ILE A 167 -13.31 -1.67 24.13
CA ILE A 167 -12.00 -1.80 23.51
C ILE A 167 -12.22 -2.14 22.04
N HIS A 168 -11.60 -1.37 21.17
CA HIS A 168 -11.62 -1.63 19.74
C HIS A 168 -10.37 -2.39 19.35
N ILE A 169 -10.55 -3.48 18.62
CA ILE A 169 -9.45 -4.20 18.02
C ILE A 169 -9.05 -3.48 16.72
N THR A 170 -7.79 -3.09 16.62
CA THR A 170 -7.23 -2.39 15.46
C THR A 170 -6.52 -3.33 14.50
N SER A 171 -6.04 -4.48 14.98
CA SER A 171 -5.54 -5.55 14.11
C SER A 171 -5.67 -6.93 14.76
N ILE A 172 -5.85 -7.97 13.94
CA ILE A 172 -5.89 -9.39 14.36
C ILE A 172 -5.17 -10.22 13.31
N GLY A 173 -4.15 -10.98 13.70
CA GLY A 173 -3.41 -11.84 12.79
C GLY A 173 -2.93 -13.13 13.44
N PRO A 174 -2.63 -14.18 12.66
CA PRO A 174 -1.85 -15.33 13.13
C PRO A 174 -0.52 -14.88 13.74
N ALA A 175 -0.12 -15.49 14.86
CA ALA A 175 1.28 -15.50 15.24
C ALA A 175 2.03 -16.41 14.25
N VAL A 176 3.18 -15.96 13.73
CA VAL A 176 3.93 -16.65 12.66
C VAL A 176 4.29 -18.09 13.04
N ASP A 177 4.62 -18.33 14.30
CA ASP A 177 4.97 -19.64 14.84
C ASP A 177 3.76 -20.57 15.09
N GLY A 178 2.54 -20.09 14.82
CA GLY A 178 1.31 -20.82 15.05
C GLY A 178 0.97 -21.04 16.51
N SER A 179 1.54 -20.25 17.43
CA SER A 179 1.25 -20.34 18.86
C SER A 179 -0.11 -19.76 19.23
N GLY A 180 -0.73 -18.94 18.37
CA GLY A 180 -1.97 -18.24 18.67
C GLY A 180 -2.32 -17.09 17.72
N LEU A 181 -3.10 -16.13 18.21
CA LEU A 181 -3.39 -14.87 17.52
C LEU A 181 -2.69 -13.68 18.19
N ASP A 182 -2.17 -12.78 17.36
CA ASP A 182 -1.71 -11.47 17.78
C ASP A 182 -2.81 -10.43 17.58
N ILE A 183 -3.14 -9.73 18.67
CA ILE A 183 -4.22 -8.75 18.73
C ILE A 183 -3.61 -7.40 19.11
N THR A 184 -3.86 -6.39 18.27
CA THR A 184 -3.59 -5.00 18.61
C THR A 184 -4.91 -4.31 18.90
N TYR A 185 -4.97 -3.52 19.96
CA TYR A 185 -6.19 -2.84 20.37
C TYR A 185 -5.94 -1.39 20.80
N ALA A 186 -6.99 -0.60 20.75
CA ALA A 186 -7.04 0.77 21.26
C ALA A 186 -8.33 0.97 22.06
N ASP A 187 -8.37 2.01 22.89
CA ASP A 187 -9.62 2.41 23.54
C ASP A 187 -10.57 3.00 22.50
N ALA A 188 -11.87 2.74 22.66
CA ALA A 188 -12.87 3.33 21.79
C ALA A 188 -12.84 4.86 21.81
N LEU A 189 -12.72 5.48 20.63
CA LEU A 189 -13.00 6.91 20.50
C LEU A 189 -14.49 7.10 20.79
N GLY A 190 -14.81 7.88 21.83
CA GLY A 190 -16.21 8.17 22.13
C GLY A 190 -16.84 8.96 20.97
N PRO A 191 -18.14 8.81 20.69
CA PRO A 191 -18.81 9.44 19.54
C PRO A 191 -18.78 10.99 19.53
N HIS A 192 -18.26 11.64 20.58
CA HIS A 192 -18.29 13.10 20.74
C HIS A 192 -17.02 13.73 21.35
N THR A 193 -15.91 13.01 21.49
CA THR A 193 -14.68 13.61 22.05
C THR A 193 -13.59 13.66 20.99
N ALA A 194 -13.47 14.84 20.36
CA ALA A 194 -12.31 15.23 19.56
C ALA A 194 -11.07 15.52 20.44
N ALA A 195 -11.17 15.40 21.77
CA ALA A 195 -10.00 15.49 22.64
C ALA A 195 -9.25 14.15 22.60
N PRO A 196 -7.95 14.14 22.28
CA PRO A 196 -7.10 12.97 22.43
C PRO A 196 -7.23 12.47 23.87
N ARG A 197 -7.67 11.22 24.05
CA ARG A 197 -7.54 10.58 25.35
C ARG A 197 -6.05 10.45 25.63
N GLU A 198 -5.65 10.90 26.82
CA GLU A 198 -4.28 10.70 27.28
C GLU A 198 -3.96 9.20 27.17
N PRO A 199 -2.87 8.82 26.47
CA PRO A 199 -2.50 7.43 26.34
C PRO A 199 -2.37 6.80 27.73
N LEU A 200 -2.90 5.59 27.92
CA LEU A 200 -2.78 4.87 29.19
C LEU A 200 -1.33 4.89 29.70
N ALA A 201 -1.11 5.04 31.00
CA ALA A 201 0.23 4.91 31.58
C ALA A 201 0.81 3.51 31.28
N PRO A 202 2.15 3.34 31.16
CA PRO A 202 2.75 2.05 30.79
C PRO A 202 2.29 0.85 31.64
N ALA A 203 2.14 1.02 32.96
CA ALA A 203 1.63 -0.02 33.84
C ALA A 203 0.17 -0.38 33.52
N ALA A 204 -0.69 0.63 33.33
CA ALA A 204 -2.09 0.42 32.97
C ALA A 204 -2.23 -0.25 31.59
N ARG A 205 -1.34 0.01 30.62
CA ARG A 205 -1.31 -0.71 29.33
C ARG A 205 -1.02 -2.19 29.53
N LYS A 206 -0.04 -2.53 30.38
CA LYS A 206 0.33 -3.92 30.64
C LYS A 206 -0.83 -4.68 31.29
N ASP A 207 -1.43 -4.10 32.33
CA ASP A 207 -2.56 -4.70 33.03
C ASP A 207 -3.75 -4.88 32.07
N ARG A 208 -4.05 -3.84 31.27
CA ARG A 208 -5.10 -3.92 30.26
C ARG A 208 -4.84 -4.99 29.19
N SER A 209 -3.59 -5.14 28.75
CA SER A 209 -3.21 -6.18 27.79
C SER A 209 -3.42 -7.58 28.36
N LEU A 210 -3.17 -7.79 29.65
CA LEU A 210 -3.45 -9.06 30.31
C LEU A 210 -4.96 -9.35 30.37
N GLU A 211 -5.79 -8.34 30.64
CA GLU A 211 -7.25 -8.47 30.64
C GLU A 211 -7.82 -8.78 29.25
N VAL A 212 -7.35 -8.06 28.22
CA VAL A 212 -7.74 -8.28 26.82
C VAL A 212 -7.32 -9.67 26.38
N LYS A 213 -6.10 -10.09 26.71
CA LYS A 213 -5.63 -11.46 26.46
C LYS A 213 -6.55 -12.49 27.12
N ALA A 214 -6.82 -12.37 28.43
CA ALA A 214 -7.67 -13.34 29.14
C ALA A 214 -9.10 -13.42 28.54
N LEU A 215 -9.66 -12.28 28.13
CA LEU A 215 -10.95 -12.23 27.46
C LEU A 215 -10.91 -12.93 26.09
N THR A 216 -9.92 -12.59 25.26
CA THR A 216 -9.81 -13.10 23.89
C THR A 216 -9.41 -14.58 23.86
N ASP A 217 -8.59 -15.04 24.80
CA ASP A 217 -8.31 -16.47 25.00
C ASP A 217 -9.61 -17.26 25.25
N ARG A 218 -10.46 -16.76 26.15
CA ARG A 218 -11.75 -17.38 26.47
C ARG A 218 -12.71 -17.37 25.28
N LEU A 219 -12.78 -16.27 24.53
CA LEU A 219 -13.68 -16.14 23.38
C LEU A 219 -13.24 -17.03 22.21
N THR A 220 -11.94 -17.13 21.97
CA THR A 220 -11.39 -17.84 20.82
C THR A 220 -11.16 -19.33 21.10
N GLY A 221 -10.87 -19.69 22.35
CA GLY A 221 -10.45 -21.03 22.77
C GLY A 221 -8.98 -21.34 22.45
N ILE A 222 -8.18 -20.34 22.08
CA ILE A 222 -6.75 -20.49 21.78
C ILE A 222 -5.93 -19.43 22.53
N ASN A 223 -4.61 -19.56 22.50
CA ASN A 223 -3.74 -18.53 23.06
C ASN A 223 -3.77 -17.26 22.18
N THR A 224 -3.78 -16.11 22.83
CA THR A 224 -3.65 -14.80 22.19
C THR A 224 -2.54 -13.99 22.84
N ALA A 225 -1.92 -13.11 22.08
CA ALA A 225 -1.10 -12.01 22.58
C ALA A 225 -1.84 -10.70 22.31
N ALA A 226 -1.86 -9.80 23.30
CA ALA A 226 -2.59 -8.54 23.19
C ALA A 226 -1.66 -7.34 23.44
N SER A 227 -1.62 -6.39 22.51
CA SER A 227 -0.80 -5.18 22.60
C SER A 227 -1.64 -3.93 22.42
N TYR A 228 -1.38 -2.92 23.25
CA TYR A 228 -2.04 -1.62 23.15
C TYR A 228 -1.35 -0.77 22.08
N LYS A 229 -2.13 -0.30 21.11
CA LYS A 229 -1.73 0.78 20.19
C LYS A 229 -2.30 2.07 20.74
N ALA A 230 -1.40 2.96 21.15
CA ALA A 230 -1.81 4.31 21.50
C ALA A 230 -2.45 4.96 20.26
N PRO A 231 -3.50 5.77 20.43
CA PRO A 231 -3.92 6.65 19.36
C PRO A 231 -2.70 7.47 18.92
N PRO A 232 -2.55 7.76 17.62
CA PRO A 232 -1.51 8.68 17.18
C PRO A 232 -1.67 9.95 18.00
N THR A 233 -0.59 10.38 18.68
CA THR A 233 -0.56 11.71 19.28
C THR A 233 -0.85 12.68 18.15
N GLU A 234 -1.92 13.47 18.27
CA GLU A 234 -2.21 14.50 17.29
C GLU A 234 -0.91 15.23 16.98
N ALA A 235 -0.52 15.20 15.71
CA ALA A 235 0.56 16.04 15.25
C ALA A 235 0.23 17.47 15.69
N PRO A 236 1.22 18.26 16.11
CA PRO A 236 1.00 19.66 16.42
C PRO A 236 0.16 20.27 15.31
N THR A 237 -0.96 20.90 15.69
CA THR A 237 -1.89 21.53 14.76
C THR A 237 -1.07 22.29 13.74
N PRO A 238 -1.25 22.06 12.42
CA PRO A 238 -0.43 22.72 11.42
C PRO A 238 -0.49 24.22 11.71
N THR A 239 0.64 24.78 12.16
CA THR A 239 0.82 26.22 12.21
C THR A 239 0.47 26.71 10.82
N ALA A 240 -0.43 27.70 10.75
CA ALA A 240 -0.93 28.23 9.48
C ALA A 240 0.21 28.28 8.46
N PRO A 241 0.03 27.70 7.25
CA PRO A 241 1.13 27.47 6.33
C PRO A 241 1.89 28.77 6.18
N ALA A 242 3.19 28.75 6.51
CA ALA A 242 4.05 29.84 6.11
C ALA A 242 3.85 29.97 4.60
N LYS A 243 3.38 31.15 4.15
CA LYS A 243 3.34 31.48 2.73
C LYS A 243 4.79 31.48 2.24
N HIS A 244 5.32 30.30 1.93
CA HIS A 244 6.51 30.23 1.13
C HIS A 244 6.10 30.70 -0.27
N PRO A 245 6.87 31.61 -0.89
CA PRO A 245 6.73 31.82 -2.32
C PRO A 245 6.86 30.44 -2.93
N VAL A 246 5.87 30.06 -3.75
CA VAL A 246 5.95 28.88 -4.61
C VAL A 246 7.26 29.02 -5.35
N SER A 247 8.30 28.33 -4.87
CA SER A 247 9.53 28.15 -5.62
C SER A 247 9.07 27.60 -6.95
N ALA A 248 9.42 28.31 -8.03
CA ALA A 248 8.87 28.13 -9.36
C ALA A 248 8.52 26.66 -9.60
N SER A 249 7.26 26.39 -9.96
CA SER A 249 6.87 25.08 -10.46
C SER A 249 8.00 24.57 -11.37
N PRO A 250 8.42 23.30 -11.24
CA PRO A 250 9.38 22.72 -12.17
C PRO A 250 8.97 23.10 -13.60
N GLU A 251 9.95 23.44 -14.44
CA GLU A 251 9.70 23.92 -15.80
C GLU A 251 8.58 23.11 -16.44
N VAL A 252 7.48 23.82 -16.75
CA VAL A 252 6.29 23.25 -17.39
C VAL A 252 6.76 22.55 -18.67
N GLY A 253 6.80 21.21 -18.65
CA GLY A 253 7.23 20.40 -19.80
C GLY A 253 8.03 19.12 -19.50
N VAL A 254 8.48 18.88 -18.28
CA VAL A 254 9.20 17.63 -17.93
C VAL A 254 8.30 16.68 -17.14
N THR A 255 7.88 15.57 -17.76
CA THR A 255 7.15 14.48 -17.09
C THR A 255 7.99 13.91 -15.96
N ASN A 256 7.41 13.88 -14.76
CA ASN A 256 8.03 13.34 -13.55
C ASN A 256 6.96 12.77 -12.63
N ARG A 257 7.39 12.13 -11.53
CA ARG A 257 6.52 11.50 -10.53
C ARG A 257 5.32 12.36 -10.13
N GLN A 258 5.52 13.66 -9.94
CA GLN A 258 4.49 14.57 -9.42
C GLN A 258 3.66 15.25 -10.51
N HIS A 259 4.19 15.32 -11.73
CA HIS A 259 3.57 15.89 -12.91
C HIS A 259 3.58 14.85 -14.03
N ASP A 260 2.98 13.70 -13.75
CA ASP A 260 2.94 12.55 -14.66
C ASP A 260 2.07 12.86 -15.89
N ALA A 261 2.22 12.08 -16.95
CA ALA A 261 1.41 12.19 -18.16
C ALA A 261 1.17 10.82 -18.79
N ALA A 262 0.16 10.71 -19.64
CA ALA A 262 -0.08 9.48 -20.41
C ALA A 262 1.17 9.14 -21.27
N PRO A 263 1.64 7.87 -21.28
CA PRO A 263 1.12 6.71 -20.55
C PRO A 263 1.36 6.79 -19.03
N TRP A 264 0.29 6.70 -18.25
CA TRP A 264 0.34 6.90 -16.80
C TRP A 264 1.14 5.81 -16.12
N THR A 265 1.94 6.21 -15.12
CA THR A 265 2.91 5.35 -14.43
C THR A 265 2.55 5.23 -12.95
N GLY A 266 2.75 4.04 -12.39
CA GLY A 266 2.50 3.78 -10.97
C GLY A 266 3.48 4.53 -10.06
N GLY A 267 3.08 4.79 -8.81
CA GLY A 267 3.84 5.61 -7.86
C GLY A 267 3.81 7.11 -8.12
N SER A 268 3.04 7.56 -9.12
CA SER A 268 2.86 8.98 -9.41
C SER A 268 2.01 9.69 -8.36
N GLY A 269 2.28 10.99 -8.19
CA GLY A 269 1.54 11.86 -7.28
C GLY A 269 0.15 12.19 -7.81
N LEU A 270 -0.85 11.80 -7.04
CA LEU A 270 -2.25 12.11 -7.27
C LEU A 270 -2.74 13.15 -6.27
N LYS A 271 -3.33 14.22 -6.79
CA LYS A 271 -4.24 15.05 -6.02
C LYS A 271 -5.62 14.42 -6.05
N ASN A 272 -6.06 13.97 -4.89
CA ASN A 272 -7.38 13.37 -4.73
C ASN A 272 -8.50 14.43 -4.84
N PRO A 273 -9.78 14.01 -4.97
CA PRO A 273 -10.90 14.95 -5.12
C PRO A 273 -11.10 15.92 -3.94
N THR A 274 -10.59 15.62 -2.75
CA THR A 274 -10.63 16.53 -1.57
C THR A 274 -9.43 17.47 -1.49
N GLY A 275 -8.44 17.29 -2.37
CA GLY A 275 -7.24 18.11 -2.47
C GLY A 275 -6.02 17.58 -1.71
N GLY A 276 -6.13 16.43 -1.05
CA GLY A 276 -5.00 15.72 -0.42
C GLY A 276 -4.11 14.99 -1.44
N ILE A 277 -2.91 14.61 -0.99
CA ILE A 277 -1.99 13.76 -1.76
C ILE A 277 -2.28 12.28 -1.50
N CYS A 278 -2.23 11.50 -2.58
CA CYS A 278 -2.11 10.04 -2.55
C CYS A 278 -1.18 9.60 -3.69
N SER A 279 -0.78 8.35 -3.67
CA SER A 279 -0.02 7.74 -4.77
C SER A 279 -0.95 7.01 -5.73
N SER A 280 -0.60 6.98 -7.01
CA SER A 280 -1.11 5.95 -7.90
C SER A 280 -0.46 4.60 -7.57
N GLY A 281 -1.21 3.52 -7.74
CA GLY A 281 -0.76 2.14 -7.56
C GLY A 281 -0.29 1.55 -8.89
N PHE A 282 -0.95 0.48 -9.34
CA PHE A 282 -0.60 -0.22 -10.58
C PHE A 282 -1.54 0.14 -11.72
N GLY A 283 -1.04 0.04 -12.95
CA GLY A 283 -1.90 -0.06 -14.12
C GLY A 283 -2.60 -1.42 -14.16
N VAL A 284 -3.92 -1.43 -14.35
CA VAL A 284 -4.73 -2.65 -14.42
C VAL A 284 -5.73 -2.59 -15.58
N LYS A 285 -6.23 -3.74 -16.00
CA LYS A 285 -7.43 -3.88 -16.84
C LYS A 285 -8.55 -4.49 -16.04
N ASN A 286 -9.73 -3.89 -16.08
CA ASN A 286 -10.91 -4.53 -15.53
C ASN A 286 -11.39 -5.70 -16.40
N TYR A 287 -12.44 -6.39 -15.96
CA TYR A 287 -13.05 -7.52 -16.67
C TYR A 287 -13.56 -7.20 -18.09
N LYS A 288 -13.71 -5.92 -18.45
CA LYS A 288 -14.07 -5.45 -19.80
C LYS A 288 -12.84 -5.13 -20.66
N GLY A 289 -11.64 -5.28 -20.13
CA GLY A 289 -10.38 -4.91 -20.78
C GLY A 289 -10.09 -3.41 -20.77
N VAL A 290 -10.81 -2.61 -19.99
CA VAL A 290 -10.57 -1.17 -19.87
C VAL A 290 -9.41 -0.94 -18.91
N ASN A 291 -8.41 -0.18 -19.39
CA ASN A 291 -7.26 0.24 -18.60
C ASN A 291 -7.68 1.26 -17.53
N MET A 292 -7.22 1.04 -16.31
CA MET A 292 -7.40 1.92 -15.15
C MET A 292 -6.09 2.04 -14.39
N LEU A 293 -5.90 3.18 -13.73
CA LEU A 293 -4.81 3.37 -12.78
C LEU A 293 -5.37 3.14 -11.37
N THR A 294 -4.74 2.30 -10.55
CA THR A 294 -5.23 2.10 -9.17
C THR A 294 -4.74 3.18 -8.21
N THR A 295 -5.38 3.29 -7.05
CA THR A 295 -4.93 4.03 -5.86
C THR A 295 -5.67 3.43 -4.65
N ALA A 296 -5.49 3.99 -3.45
CA ALA A 296 -6.22 3.53 -2.28
C ALA A 296 -7.69 4.02 -2.27
N ALA A 297 -8.62 3.15 -1.88
CA ALA A 297 -10.04 3.51 -1.76
C ALA A 297 -10.27 4.63 -0.75
N HIS A 298 -9.55 4.63 0.37
CA HIS A 298 -9.68 5.69 1.38
C HIS A 298 -9.18 7.06 0.91
N CYS A 299 -8.48 7.13 -0.22
CA CYS A 299 -8.15 8.40 -0.87
C CYS A 299 -9.32 8.97 -1.67
N ASN A 300 -10.34 8.17 -1.98
CA ASN A 300 -11.50 8.64 -2.73
C ASN A 300 -12.31 9.64 -1.87
N GLY A 301 -12.59 10.81 -2.46
CA GLY A 301 -13.27 11.93 -1.83
C GLY A 301 -14.77 12.01 -2.08
N ASN A 302 -15.44 10.88 -2.32
CA ASN A 302 -16.81 10.75 -2.83
C ASN A 302 -16.96 11.00 -4.35
N ASP A 303 -16.20 10.25 -5.15
CA ASP A 303 -16.30 10.15 -6.61
C ASP A 303 -16.04 11.48 -7.32
N GLY A 304 -14.85 11.59 -7.91
CA GLY A 304 -14.42 12.87 -8.46
C GLY A 304 -13.23 12.77 -9.40
N LEU A 305 -12.82 13.96 -9.83
CA LEU A 305 -11.69 14.15 -10.74
C LEU A 305 -10.37 14.02 -9.98
N TRP A 306 -9.54 13.10 -10.44
CA TRP A 306 -8.16 12.94 -10.03
C TRP A 306 -7.25 13.77 -10.91
N ARG A 307 -6.26 14.40 -10.30
CA ARG A 307 -5.28 15.22 -10.99
C ARG A 307 -3.87 14.82 -10.62
N THR A 308 -2.91 15.19 -11.45
CA THR A 308 -1.50 15.15 -11.03
C THR A 308 -1.33 16.07 -9.82
N TYR A 309 -0.47 15.70 -8.88
CA TYR A 309 -0.30 16.47 -7.65
C TYR A 309 0.32 17.85 -7.94
N LEU A 310 1.38 17.88 -8.74
CA LEU A 310 1.94 19.07 -9.36
C LEU A 310 1.42 19.22 -10.79
N GLY A 311 1.26 20.46 -11.27
CA GLY A 311 0.66 20.76 -12.58
C GLY A 311 -0.87 20.81 -12.56
N GLY A 312 -1.52 19.87 -11.87
CA GLY A 312 -2.98 19.81 -11.75
C GLY A 312 -3.68 19.30 -13.02
N ASP A 313 -2.96 18.58 -13.87
CA ASP A 313 -3.51 17.99 -15.09
C ASP A 313 -4.49 16.88 -14.76
N ALA A 314 -5.52 16.72 -15.60
CA ALA A 314 -6.53 15.69 -15.39
C ALA A 314 -5.93 14.30 -15.66
N VAL A 315 -5.94 13.43 -14.64
CA VAL A 315 -5.54 12.02 -14.77
C VAL A 315 -6.74 11.20 -15.21
N GLY A 316 -7.86 11.38 -14.50
CA GLY A 316 -9.07 10.62 -14.74
C GLY A 316 -10.11 10.80 -13.63
N SER A 317 -11.15 9.99 -13.63
CA SER A 317 -12.23 10.08 -12.66
C SER A 317 -12.54 8.74 -12.02
N SER A 318 -13.06 8.76 -10.79
CA SER A 318 -13.74 7.62 -10.19
C SER A 318 -15.25 7.88 -10.14
N ASP A 319 -16.05 6.88 -10.50
CA ASP A 319 -17.52 6.92 -10.46
C ASP A 319 -18.11 6.07 -9.31
N GLY A 320 -17.24 5.57 -8.43
CA GLY A 320 -17.59 4.71 -7.30
C GLY A 320 -17.86 3.25 -7.67
N LEU A 321 -17.76 2.85 -8.95
CA LEU A 321 -18.05 1.48 -9.38
C LEU A 321 -16.81 0.57 -9.34
N ALA A 322 -15.61 1.13 -9.53
CA ALA A 322 -14.34 0.40 -9.53
C ALA A 322 -13.63 0.48 -8.17
N ILE A 323 -14.34 0.21 -7.06
CA ILE A 323 -13.82 0.37 -5.69
C ILE A 323 -14.05 -0.87 -4.84
N SER A 324 -13.08 -1.22 -3.99
CA SER A 324 -13.27 -2.15 -2.87
C SER A 324 -12.74 -1.50 -1.60
N MET A 325 -13.64 -1.31 -0.63
CA MET A 325 -13.28 -0.76 0.68
C MET A 325 -12.55 -1.79 1.57
N THR A 326 -12.78 -3.08 1.35
CA THR A 326 -12.12 -4.16 2.11
C THR A 326 -10.70 -4.40 1.65
N ASP A 327 -10.43 -4.16 0.37
CA ASP A 327 -9.09 -4.24 -0.25
C ASP A 327 -8.43 -2.87 -0.30
N ASP A 328 -9.18 -1.84 0.12
CA ASP A 328 -8.78 -0.45 0.11
C ASP A 328 -8.21 0.00 -1.23
N VAL A 329 -8.88 -0.35 -2.33
CA VAL A 329 -8.44 -0.02 -3.70
C VAL A 329 -9.52 0.70 -4.49
N GLN A 330 -9.10 1.67 -5.30
CA GLN A 330 -9.92 2.41 -6.28
C GLN A 330 -9.25 2.33 -7.65
N GLY A 331 -10.01 1.98 -8.69
CA GLY A 331 -9.62 2.16 -10.09
C GLY A 331 -10.03 3.54 -10.59
N ILE A 332 -9.10 4.27 -11.21
CA ILE A 332 -9.34 5.56 -11.86
C ILE A 332 -9.55 5.30 -13.34
N ASP A 333 -10.72 5.70 -13.85
CA ASP A 333 -11.02 5.65 -15.28
C ASP A 333 -10.23 6.74 -16.00
N LEU A 334 -9.45 6.32 -16.99
CA LEU A 334 -8.54 7.18 -17.72
C LEU A 334 -9.19 7.67 -19.03
N PRO A 335 -9.27 8.98 -19.29
CA PRO A 335 -9.74 9.52 -20.57
C PRO A 335 -8.84 9.09 -21.73
N GLU A 336 -7.53 9.07 -21.47
CA GLU A 336 -6.51 8.48 -22.33
C GLU A 336 -6.06 7.18 -21.67
N PRO A 337 -6.57 6.01 -22.10
CA PRO A 337 -6.37 4.73 -21.41
C PRO A 337 -4.98 4.15 -21.69
N GLN A 338 -3.94 4.97 -21.67
CA GLN A 338 -2.55 4.55 -21.84
C GLN A 338 -1.91 4.40 -20.47
N LEU A 339 -1.39 3.21 -20.21
CA LEU A 339 -0.66 2.85 -19.00
C LEU A 339 0.74 2.41 -19.42
N SER A 340 1.76 2.81 -18.67
CA SER A 340 3.15 2.43 -18.97
C SER A 340 3.44 0.97 -18.63
N GLY A 341 2.67 0.40 -17.69
CA GLY A 341 3.00 -0.91 -17.12
C GLY A 341 4.30 -0.87 -16.30
N ALA A 342 4.64 0.29 -15.74
CA ALA A 342 5.87 0.57 -14.99
C ALA A 342 5.56 1.31 -13.68
N LEU A 343 6.52 1.31 -12.76
CA LEU A 343 6.52 2.08 -11.51
C LEU A 343 7.62 3.13 -11.54
N TYR A 344 7.38 4.32 -11.00
CA TYR A 344 8.43 5.29 -10.77
C TYR A 344 9.49 4.72 -9.80
N ASP A 345 10.70 5.26 -9.85
CA ASP A 345 11.76 4.87 -8.91
C ASP A 345 12.59 6.09 -8.46
N GLY A 346 13.12 6.03 -7.24
CA GLY A 346 13.88 7.07 -6.59
C GLY A 346 13.03 8.04 -5.74
N THR A 347 13.64 9.16 -5.39
CA THR A 347 13.10 10.16 -4.45
C THR A 347 11.82 10.81 -4.96
N ALA A 348 10.96 11.28 -4.05
CA ALA A 348 9.70 11.94 -4.36
C ALA A 348 9.82 13.11 -5.37
N MET A 349 10.88 13.91 -5.25
CA MET A 349 11.13 15.11 -6.05
C MET A 349 12.11 14.90 -7.21
N ARG A 350 12.32 13.64 -7.64
CA ARG A 350 13.12 13.34 -8.82
C ARG A 350 12.47 13.97 -10.06
N LEU A 351 13.23 14.76 -10.81
CA LEU A 351 12.71 15.57 -11.92
C LEU A 351 12.82 14.91 -13.30
N ASP A 352 13.65 13.86 -13.44
CA ASP A 352 13.70 13.04 -14.63
C ASP A 352 12.72 11.87 -14.55
N TYR A 353 12.20 11.46 -15.71
CA TYR A 353 11.39 10.25 -15.82
C TYR A 353 12.28 9.02 -15.66
N TYR A 354 12.26 8.43 -14.46
CA TYR A 354 12.91 7.15 -14.17
C TYR A 354 11.87 6.20 -13.59
N ALA A 355 11.58 5.15 -14.35
CA ALA A 355 10.59 4.15 -14.03
C ALA A 355 11.08 2.75 -14.46
N LYS A 356 10.65 1.71 -13.74
CA LYS A 356 10.97 0.31 -14.02
C LYS A 356 9.73 -0.46 -14.47
N PRO A 357 9.85 -1.34 -15.46
CA PRO A 357 8.74 -2.14 -15.94
C PRO A 357 8.25 -3.10 -14.86
N VAL A 358 6.94 -3.30 -14.79
CA VAL A 358 6.30 -4.32 -13.96
C VAL A 358 6.24 -5.62 -14.75
N SER A 359 6.95 -6.65 -14.30
CA SER A 359 7.04 -7.94 -15.00
C SER A 359 5.92 -8.91 -14.65
N GLY A 360 5.19 -8.66 -13.57
CA GLY A 360 4.14 -9.54 -13.07
C GLY A 360 3.81 -9.27 -11.61
N TRP A 361 3.29 -10.29 -10.93
CA TRP A 361 2.98 -10.24 -9.51
C TRP A 361 3.43 -11.54 -8.83
N GLY A 362 3.66 -11.46 -7.51
CA GLY A 362 3.98 -12.61 -6.67
C GLY A 362 3.21 -12.65 -5.38
N HIS A 363 3.26 -13.80 -4.73
CA HIS A 363 2.76 -13.99 -3.38
C HIS A 363 3.72 -13.41 -2.35
N ASN A 364 3.21 -13.11 -1.17
CA ASN A 364 4.00 -12.65 -0.05
C ASN A 364 4.30 -13.80 0.91
N ASN A 365 5.52 -13.83 1.43
CA ASN A 365 5.96 -14.74 2.48
C ASN A 365 6.59 -13.94 3.61
N VAL A 366 6.42 -14.42 4.85
CA VAL A 366 7.12 -13.80 5.98
C VAL A 366 8.62 -13.88 5.73
N GLY A 367 9.33 -12.77 5.89
CA GLY A 367 10.77 -12.66 5.66
C GLY A 367 11.18 -12.14 4.27
N ASP A 368 10.24 -12.04 3.32
CA ASP A 368 10.52 -11.37 2.04
C ASP A 368 10.89 -9.90 2.27
N TYR A 369 11.82 -9.41 1.47
CA TYR A 369 12.11 -8.00 1.30
C TYR A 369 11.27 -7.43 0.17
N VAL A 370 10.61 -6.31 0.46
CA VAL A 370 9.84 -5.52 -0.51
C VAL A 370 10.27 -4.06 -0.46
N CYS A 371 9.75 -3.29 -1.40
CA CYS A 371 9.84 -1.85 -1.49
C CYS A 371 8.44 -1.27 -1.55
N GLU A 372 8.31 -0.03 -1.11
CA GLU A 372 7.13 0.82 -1.30
C GLU A 372 7.52 1.99 -2.20
N ASP A 373 6.64 2.39 -3.12
CA ASP A 373 6.88 3.48 -4.08
C ASP A 373 5.90 4.65 -3.89
N GLY A 374 6.16 5.45 -2.85
CA GLY A 374 5.31 6.55 -2.42
C GLY A 374 5.44 7.81 -3.26
N ALA A 375 4.33 8.50 -3.50
CA ALA A 375 4.36 9.82 -4.15
C ALA A 375 4.94 10.92 -3.26
N ASN A 376 4.81 10.82 -1.94
CA ASN A 376 5.27 11.84 -1.01
C ASN A 376 6.70 11.60 -0.53
N GLY A 377 7.05 10.34 -0.19
CA GLY A 377 8.40 9.94 0.25
C GLY A 377 9.32 9.44 -0.86
N GLY A 378 8.77 8.91 -1.96
CA GLY A 378 9.54 8.19 -2.97
C GLY A 378 9.68 6.71 -2.61
N VAL A 379 10.71 6.05 -3.16
CA VAL A 379 10.91 4.62 -2.94
C VAL A 379 11.63 4.31 -1.62
N HIS A 380 11.00 3.49 -0.78
CA HIS A 380 11.60 2.94 0.44
C HIS A 380 11.75 1.41 0.33
N CYS A 381 12.97 0.92 0.23
CA CYS A 381 13.29 -0.48 -0.05
C CYS A 381 13.85 -1.27 1.15
N ASN A 382 13.90 -2.60 0.96
CA ASN A 382 14.40 -3.57 1.94
C ASN A 382 13.62 -3.57 3.25
N VAL A 383 12.33 -3.18 3.19
CA VAL A 383 11.41 -3.43 4.29
C VAL A 383 11.05 -4.91 4.25
N GLN A 384 11.03 -5.57 5.41
CA GLN A 384 10.84 -7.01 5.49
C GLN A 384 9.43 -7.33 5.97
N ILE A 385 8.76 -8.24 5.26
CA ILE A 385 7.44 -8.76 5.64
C ILE A 385 7.58 -9.49 6.97
N SER A 386 6.89 -9.00 7.99
CA SER A 386 6.87 -9.59 9.32
C SER A 386 5.67 -10.49 9.55
N LYS A 387 4.56 -10.23 8.86
CA LYS A 387 3.31 -10.98 8.96
C LYS A 387 2.55 -10.92 7.64
N THR A 388 1.84 -12.00 7.36
CA THR A 388 0.90 -12.10 6.24
C THR A 388 -0.50 -12.48 6.73
N ASP A 389 -1.53 -12.15 5.95
CA ASP A 389 -2.93 -12.51 6.23
C ASP A 389 -3.39 -12.02 7.64
N ILE A 390 -3.18 -10.74 7.87
CA ILE A 390 -3.67 -10.04 9.05
C ILE A 390 -4.87 -9.16 8.71
N GLY A 391 -5.81 -9.06 9.62
CA GLY A 391 -6.87 -8.06 9.56
C GLY A 391 -6.40 -6.76 10.20
N VAL A 392 -6.66 -5.62 9.56
CA VAL A 392 -6.28 -4.28 10.05
C VAL A 392 -7.40 -3.28 9.83
N THR A 393 -7.67 -2.43 10.82
CA THR A 393 -8.56 -1.29 10.69
C THR A 393 -7.76 -0.07 10.24
N GLY A 394 -8.10 0.47 9.08
CA GLY A 394 -7.49 1.66 8.51
C GLY A 394 -7.83 2.94 9.26
N GLU A 395 -7.17 4.03 8.85
CA GLU A 395 -7.41 5.38 9.39
C GLU A 395 -8.83 5.88 9.10
N ASN A 396 -9.45 5.40 8.01
CA ASN A 396 -10.85 5.65 7.68
C ASN A 396 -11.85 4.79 8.50
N GLY A 397 -11.36 4.02 9.47
CA GLY A 397 -12.19 3.13 10.30
C GLY A 397 -12.69 1.87 9.58
N VAL A 398 -12.27 1.63 8.34
CA VAL A 398 -12.65 0.45 7.58
C VAL A 398 -11.70 -0.70 7.90
N TYR A 399 -12.28 -1.86 8.21
CA TYR A 399 -11.54 -3.08 8.44
C TYR A 399 -11.21 -3.77 7.11
N ARG A 400 -9.92 -3.95 6.85
CA ARG A 400 -9.37 -4.77 5.78
C ARG A 400 -9.09 -6.17 6.35
N PRO A 401 -9.79 -7.23 5.90
CA PRO A 401 -9.67 -8.55 6.50
C PRO A 401 -8.36 -9.26 6.15
N ILE A 402 -7.72 -8.85 5.05
CA ILE A 402 -6.52 -9.46 4.48
C ILE A 402 -5.54 -8.33 4.12
N ALA A 403 -4.47 -8.23 4.90
CA ALA A 403 -3.35 -7.35 4.67
C ALA A 403 -2.06 -8.07 5.11
N ASP A 404 -0.92 -7.55 4.68
CA ASP A 404 0.39 -7.95 5.14
C ASP A 404 1.06 -6.76 5.85
N LEU A 405 2.04 -7.05 6.70
CA LEU A 405 2.75 -6.05 7.50
C LEU A 405 4.26 -6.19 7.30
N ALA A 406 4.88 -5.14 6.78
CA ALA A 406 6.33 -5.05 6.64
C ALA A 406 6.93 -3.95 7.52
N TYR A 407 8.20 -4.11 7.89
CA TYR A 407 8.95 -3.12 8.67
C TYR A 407 10.30 -2.80 8.04
N ALA A 408 10.73 -1.55 8.21
CA ALA A 408 12.11 -1.14 7.95
C ALA A 408 13.10 -1.96 8.78
N THR A 409 14.15 -2.44 8.12
CA THR A 409 15.21 -3.29 8.70
C THR A 409 16.54 -2.55 8.77
N SER A 410 17.62 -3.24 9.16
CA SER A 410 18.97 -2.69 9.02
C SER A 410 19.41 -2.51 7.56
N LEU A 411 18.74 -3.14 6.60
CA LEU A 411 18.99 -2.98 5.15
C LEU A 411 18.19 -1.82 4.54
N THR A 412 17.20 -1.30 5.26
CA THR A 412 16.45 -0.10 4.86
C THR A 412 17.29 1.14 5.15
N SER A 413 17.78 1.82 4.11
CA SER A 413 18.86 2.81 4.24
C SER A 413 18.50 4.05 5.04
N ASP A 414 17.24 4.47 4.98
CA ASP A 414 16.69 5.64 5.67
C ASP A 414 16.04 5.26 7.02
N GLY A 415 15.89 3.96 7.28
CA GLY A 415 15.29 3.42 8.50
C GLY A 415 13.78 3.56 8.59
N ILE A 416 13.10 3.91 7.49
CA ILE A 416 11.64 4.09 7.44
C ILE A 416 11.02 3.22 6.35
N ALA A 417 9.73 2.93 6.47
CA ALA A 417 8.97 2.15 5.49
C ALA A 417 8.12 3.03 4.56
N GLY A 418 7.91 4.30 4.91
CA GLY A 418 7.13 5.24 4.11
C GLY A 418 6.73 6.48 4.91
N VAL A 419 6.04 7.39 4.23
CA VAL A 419 5.69 8.73 4.69
C VAL A 419 4.18 8.97 4.55
N ASN A 420 3.62 9.82 5.40
CA ASN A 420 2.22 10.23 5.28
C ASN A 420 1.93 10.81 3.88
N GLY A 421 0.84 10.38 3.25
CA GLY A 421 0.51 10.79 1.88
C GLY A 421 0.88 9.76 0.81
N ASP A 422 1.62 8.70 1.16
CA ASP A 422 1.93 7.65 0.21
C ASP A 422 0.78 6.65 -0.01
N SER A 423 -0.35 6.80 0.68
CA SER A 423 -1.55 5.96 0.53
C SER A 423 -1.87 5.60 -0.93
N GLY A 424 -2.04 4.30 -1.19
CA GLY A 424 -2.27 3.79 -2.54
C GLY A 424 -1.00 3.42 -3.31
N ALA A 425 0.19 3.67 -2.75
CA ALA A 425 1.46 3.33 -3.37
C ALA A 425 1.55 1.82 -3.68
N PRO A 426 2.23 1.46 -4.78
CA PRO A 426 2.56 0.09 -5.06
C PRO A 426 3.63 -0.39 -4.07
N VAL A 427 3.39 -1.56 -3.50
CA VAL A 427 4.39 -2.38 -2.81
C VAL A 427 4.86 -3.44 -3.80
N PHE A 428 6.17 -3.59 -3.96
CA PHE A 428 6.77 -4.45 -4.98
C PHE A 428 8.05 -5.12 -4.48
N ALA A 429 8.47 -6.19 -5.13
CA ALA A 429 9.81 -6.75 -4.99
C ALA A 429 10.61 -6.42 -6.25
N GLY A 430 11.88 -6.06 -6.10
CA GLY A 430 12.78 -5.98 -7.25
C GLY A 430 12.97 -7.37 -7.85
N ALA A 431 13.03 -7.43 -9.18
CA ALA A 431 13.27 -8.66 -9.93
C ALA A 431 14.28 -8.42 -11.06
N ASN A 432 14.87 -9.51 -11.57
CA ASN A 432 15.85 -9.46 -12.65
C ASN A 432 17.07 -8.56 -12.34
N ASN A 433 17.61 -8.63 -11.13
CA ASN A 433 18.63 -7.70 -10.62
C ASN A 433 18.09 -6.27 -10.52
N PHE A 434 16.84 -6.13 -10.05
CA PHE A 434 16.12 -4.86 -9.92
C PHE A 434 15.97 -4.06 -11.22
N THR A 435 16.04 -4.69 -12.39
CA THR A 435 15.73 -4.02 -13.66
C THR A 435 14.24 -4.02 -13.96
N THR A 436 13.47 -4.86 -13.26
CA THR A 436 12.01 -4.93 -13.31
C THR A 436 11.44 -5.01 -11.90
N ASP A 437 10.16 -4.74 -11.74
CA ASP A 437 9.45 -4.86 -10.48
C ASP A 437 8.35 -5.94 -10.56
N GLU A 438 8.22 -6.70 -9.49
CA GLU A 438 7.15 -7.67 -9.29
C GLU A 438 6.15 -7.11 -8.28
N ALA A 439 4.89 -6.94 -8.68
CA ALA A 439 3.86 -6.39 -7.81
C ALA A 439 3.61 -7.30 -6.60
N ARG A 440 3.51 -6.70 -5.40
CA ARG A 440 3.27 -7.39 -4.12
C ARG A 440 2.03 -6.87 -3.38
N GLY A 441 1.65 -5.60 -3.56
CA GLY A 441 0.37 -5.10 -3.06
C GLY A 441 0.18 -3.59 -3.07
N THR A 442 -0.90 -3.11 -2.44
CA THR A 442 -1.25 -1.68 -2.39
C THR A 442 -1.18 -1.19 -0.95
N LEU A 443 -0.41 -0.12 -0.70
CA LEU A 443 -0.27 0.49 0.62
C LEU A 443 -1.62 1.00 1.13
N THR A 444 -2.01 0.55 2.32
CA THR A 444 -3.34 0.81 2.90
C THR A 444 -3.30 1.58 4.23
N SER A 445 -2.24 1.43 5.01
CA SER A 445 -2.04 2.13 6.29
C SER A 445 -0.61 1.98 6.76
N PHE A 446 -0.23 2.69 7.83
CA PHE A 446 1.09 2.61 8.43
C PHE A 446 1.09 2.04 9.85
N ASP A 447 2.26 1.56 10.26
CA ASP A 447 2.56 1.18 11.62
C ASP A 447 3.72 1.98 12.21
N ARG A 448 3.56 2.35 13.49
CA ARG A 448 4.56 2.99 14.35
C ARG A 448 5.24 4.21 13.72
N THR A 449 4.74 5.39 14.07
CA THR A 449 5.43 6.66 13.77
C THR A 449 6.83 6.68 14.40
N VAL A 450 7.78 7.18 13.63
CA VAL A 450 9.17 7.44 14.04
C VAL A 450 9.58 8.85 13.62
N ASN A 451 10.72 9.32 14.13
CA ASN A 451 11.29 10.56 13.65
C ASN A 451 11.70 10.38 12.19
N CYS A 452 11.34 11.35 11.35
CA CYS A 452 11.81 11.36 9.98
C CYS A 452 13.34 11.52 9.93
N PRO A 453 14.03 10.74 9.09
CA PRO A 453 15.45 10.94 8.82
C PRO A 453 15.67 12.30 8.15
N ALA A 454 16.91 12.80 8.17
CA ALA A 454 17.22 14.13 7.64
C ALA A 454 16.86 14.31 6.16
N ASP A 455 16.91 13.22 5.39
CA ASP A 455 16.56 13.19 3.97
C ASP A 455 15.04 13.24 3.74
N GLU A 456 14.22 13.05 4.79
CA GLU A 456 12.76 13.19 4.78
C GLU A 456 12.33 14.42 5.59
N SER A 457 12.27 15.54 4.88
CA SER A 457 12.11 16.87 5.43
C SER A 457 11.01 17.61 4.69
N VAL A 458 10.58 18.75 5.24
CA VAL A 458 9.64 19.67 4.58
C VAL A 458 10.10 20.17 3.20
N SER A 459 11.39 20.00 2.87
CA SER A 459 11.96 20.38 1.56
C SER A 459 12.16 19.22 0.59
N THR A 460 12.03 17.97 1.05
CA THR A 460 12.31 16.78 0.24
C THR A 460 11.06 15.94 -0.04
N VAL A 461 10.08 15.95 0.87
CA VAL A 461 8.76 15.37 0.60
C VAL A 461 7.91 16.31 -0.24
N THR A 462 7.05 15.75 -1.09
CA THR A 462 6.25 16.50 -2.07
C THR A 462 5.32 17.53 -1.41
N ASP A 463 4.65 17.16 -0.33
CA ASP A 463 3.68 18.00 0.38
C ASP A 463 4.25 18.77 1.57
N GLY A 464 5.59 18.85 1.67
CA GLY A 464 6.29 19.44 2.81
C GLY A 464 6.01 20.94 3.01
N TRP A 465 5.50 21.61 1.97
CA TRP A 465 5.02 22.99 2.01
C TRP A 465 3.61 23.13 2.61
N GLN A 466 2.82 22.05 2.66
CA GLN A 466 1.51 22.00 3.29
C GLN A 466 1.59 21.55 4.75
N ARG A 467 2.46 20.58 5.05
CA ARG A 467 2.55 19.97 6.38
C ARG A 467 3.94 19.40 6.66
N THR A 468 4.22 19.21 7.95
CA THR A 468 5.40 18.46 8.39
C THR A 468 5.23 16.97 8.05
N PRO A 469 6.25 16.31 7.48
CA PRO A 469 6.18 14.87 7.22
C PRO A 469 6.10 14.06 8.51
N TRP A 470 5.43 12.92 8.43
CA TRP A 470 5.39 11.86 9.42
C TRP A 470 5.90 10.60 8.79
N CYS A 471 6.92 10.02 9.41
CA CYS A 471 7.57 8.83 8.89
C CYS A 471 7.20 7.62 9.73
N PHE A 472 7.13 6.47 9.08
CA PHE A 472 6.63 5.24 9.69
C PHE A 472 7.66 4.15 9.60
N LYS A 473 7.74 3.33 10.64
CA LYS A 473 8.68 2.19 10.66
C LYS A 473 8.11 0.97 9.97
N GLY A 474 6.79 0.86 9.87
CA GLY A 474 6.14 -0.24 9.17
C GLY A 474 4.96 0.22 8.34
N LEU A 475 4.52 -0.65 7.45
CA LEU A 475 3.38 -0.43 6.58
C LEU A 475 2.48 -1.65 6.52
N TYR A 476 1.19 -1.40 6.38
CA TYR A 476 0.19 -2.38 6.06
C TYR A 476 -0.18 -2.22 4.59
N TYR A 477 -0.24 -3.31 3.85
CA TYR A 477 -0.65 -3.29 2.45
C TYR A 477 -1.55 -4.48 2.14
N VAL A 478 -2.46 -4.31 1.20
CA VAL A 478 -3.31 -5.40 0.72
C VAL A 478 -2.57 -6.14 -0.39
N PRO A 479 -2.41 -7.48 -0.30
CA PRO A 479 -1.71 -8.26 -1.31
C PRO A 479 -2.30 -8.07 -2.70
N ILE A 480 -1.45 -7.89 -3.71
CA ILE A 480 -1.94 -7.59 -5.07
C ILE A 480 -2.82 -8.72 -5.62
N TYR A 481 -2.50 -9.98 -5.28
CA TYR A 481 -3.30 -11.13 -5.68
C TYR A 481 -4.75 -11.00 -5.19
N GLN A 482 -4.96 -10.59 -3.94
CA GLN A 482 -6.28 -10.42 -3.34
C GLN A 482 -7.10 -9.42 -4.16
N THR A 483 -6.51 -8.25 -4.42
CA THR A 483 -7.13 -7.20 -5.23
C THR A 483 -7.47 -7.66 -6.65
N LEU A 484 -6.53 -8.31 -7.34
CA LEU A 484 -6.76 -8.78 -8.71
C LEU A 484 -7.90 -9.81 -8.75
N GLN A 485 -7.96 -10.72 -7.77
CA GLN A 485 -9.00 -11.72 -7.66
C GLN A 485 -10.37 -11.10 -7.35
N ASP A 486 -10.48 -10.30 -6.29
CA ASP A 486 -11.76 -9.77 -5.81
C ASP A 486 -12.37 -8.76 -6.79
N MET A 487 -11.52 -7.98 -7.47
CA MET A 487 -11.96 -6.98 -8.44
C MET A 487 -12.10 -7.55 -9.87
N ASN A 488 -11.67 -8.79 -10.09
CA ASN A 488 -11.55 -9.40 -11.42
C ASN A 488 -10.75 -8.51 -12.38
N TRP A 489 -9.58 -8.09 -11.91
CA TRP A 489 -8.64 -7.23 -12.63
C TRP A 489 -7.42 -8.03 -13.09
N THR A 490 -6.75 -7.53 -14.12
CA THR A 490 -5.48 -8.07 -14.60
C THR A 490 -4.43 -6.97 -14.62
N LEU A 491 -3.22 -7.28 -14.17
CA LEU A 491 -2.12 -6.32 -14.13
C LEU A 491 -1.66 -5.95 -15.54
N VAL A 492 -1.41 -4.66 -15.79
CA VAL A 492 -0.71 -4.22 -17.00
C VAL A 492 0.79 -4.33 -16.75
N THR A 493 1.43 -5.15 -17.57
CA THR A 493 2.88 -5.42 -17.55
C THR A 493 3.53 -4.89 -18.84
N SER A 494 4.85 -4.73 -18.83
CA SER A 494 5.63 -4.21 -19.96
C SER A 494 6.74 -5.15 -20.44
#